data_AF-A0A2V8V8Q4-F1
#
_entry.id   AF-A0A2V8V8Q4-F1
#
_cell.length_a   1.000
_cell.length_b   1.000
_cell.length_c   1.000
_cell.angle_alpha   90.00
_cell.angle_beta   90.00
_cell.angle_gamma   90.00
#
_symmetry.space_group_name_H-M   'P 1'
#
loop_
_entity.id
_entity.type
_entity.pdbx_description
1 polymer ?
#
loop_
_entity_poly.entity_id
_entity_poly.type
_entity_poly.pdbx_seq_one_letter_code
_entity_poly.pdbx_strand_id
1 'polypeptide(L)'
;MDFSKIEAGKLEFERVAFDSRLTVRATMKSMAASAGQKNLELRCDVEPGVPVSLAGDPTGLRQILINLVSNALKFTERGEVVVRSAQRGGR
;
A
#
# COMPACT_ATOMS: atom_id res chain seq x y z
N MET A 1 -16.70 0.36 -9.30
CA MET A 1 -15.76 -0.67 -8.81
C MET A 1 -14.75 -0.89 -9.92
N ASP A 2 -13.45 -0.72 -9.67
CA ASP A 2 -12.41 -0.82 -10.71
C ASP A 2 -12.36 -2.20 -11.39
N PHE A 3 -12.89 -3.23 -10.72
CA PHE A 3 -13.08 -4.57 -11.27
C PHE A 3 -13.85 -4.58 -12.61
N SER A 4 -14.92 -3.78 -12.74
CA SER A 4 -15.69 -3.67 -13.98
C SER A 4 -14.92 -2.98 -15.11
N LYS A 5 -13.91 -2.14 -14.79
CA LYS A 5 -13.02 -1.53 -15.79
C LYS A 5 -11.91 -2.48 -16.20
N ILE A 6 -11.41 -3.31 -15.27
CA ILE A 6 -10.40 -4.35 -15.53
C ILE A 6 -10.97 -5.41 -16.47
N GLU A 7 -12.17 -5.94 -16.19
CA GLU A 7 -12.82 -6.95 -17.06
C GLU A 7 -13.13 -6.41 -18.46
N ALA A 8 -13.38 -5.10 -18.58
CA ALA A 8 -13.60 -4.43 -19.86
C ALA A 8 -12.29 -4.03 -20.59
N GLY A 9 -11.12 -4.29 -20.00
CA GLY A 9 -9.82 -3.85 -20.54
C GLY A 9 -9.61 -2.34 -20.56
N LYS A 10 -10.42 -1.58 -19.81
CA LYS A 10 -10.43 -0.10 -19.76
C LYS A 10 -9.68 0.47 -18.56
N LEU A 11 -8.91 -0.36 -17.87
CA LEU A 11 -8.06 0.14 -16.79
C LEU A 11 -6.84 0.82 -17.40
N GLU A 12 -6.80 2.15 -17.34
CA GLU A 12 -5.64 2.92 -17.74
C GLU A 12 -4.74 3.14 -16.52
N PHE A 13 -3.47 2.75 -16.64
CA PHE A 13 -2.46 3.07 -15.63
C PHE A 13 -1.84 4.42 -15.97
N GLU A 14 -1.86 5.33 -15.01
CA GLU A 14 -1.04 6.53 -15.11
C GLU A 14 0.44 6.18 -15.00
N ARG A 15 1.28 6.95 -15.71
CA ARG A 15 2.74 6.82 -15.64
C ARG A 15 3.35 8.15 -15.28
N VAL A 16 3.20 8.51 -14.01
CA VAL A 16 3.72 9.76 -13.45
C VAL A 16 4.88 9.47 -12.49
N ALA A 17 5.81 10.41 -12.37
CA ALA A 17 6.85 10.32 -11.35
C ALA A 17 6.21 10.59 -9.97
N PHE A 18 6.42 9.71 -9.00
CA PHE A 18 5.90 9.87 -7.64
C PHE A 18 6.88 9.36 -6.59
N ASP A 19 6.73 9.85 -5.35
CA ASP A 19 7.50 9.36 -4.21
C ASP A 19 6.83 8.10 -3.63
N SER A 20 7.45 6.94 -3.86
CA SER A 20 6.93 5.65 -3.45
C SER A 20 6.89 5.51 -1.92
N ARG A 21 7.90 6.04 -1.22
CA ARG A 21 8.01 5.97 0.24
C ARG A 21 6.94 6.83 0.88
N LEU A 22 6.72 8.03 0.34
CA LEU A 22 5.66 8.92 0.80
C LEU A 22 4.29 8.30 0.57
N THR A 23 4.03 7.72 -0.59
CA THR A 23 2.76 7.03 -0.88
C THR A 23 2.47 5.92 0.13
N VAL A 24 3.46 5.06 0.39
CA VAL A 24 3.32 3.98 1.39
C VAL A 24 3.07 4.57 2.78
N ARG A 25 3.91 5.50 3.25
CA ARG A 25 3.79 6.09 4.60
C ARG A 25 2.49 6.85 4.80
N ALA A 26 2.06 7.64 3.81
CA ALA A 26 0.80 8.38 3.87
C ALA A 26 -0.39 7.42 3.96
N THR A 27 -0.34 6.31 3.22
CA THR A 27 -1.40 5.29 3.27
C THR A 27 -1.45 4.60 4.64
N MET A 28 -0.30 4.24 5.21
CA MET A 28 -0.24 3.66 6.57
C MET A 28 -0.76 4.63 7.62
N LYS A 29 -0.42 5.93 7.51
CA LYS A 29 -0.92 6.97 8.42
C LYS A 29 -2.46 7.06 8.36
N SER A 30 -3.05 6.96 7.19
CA SER A 30 -4.52 6.93 7.04
C SER A 30 -5.17 5.69 7.67
N MET A 31 -4.47 4.56 7.70
CA MET A 31 -4.96 3.31 8.29
C MET A 31 -4.70 3.16 9.80
N ALA A 32 -3.83 3.99 10.38
CA ALA A 32 -3.43 3.90 11.78
C ALA A 32 -4.62 4.03 12.75
N ALA A 33 -5.59 4.89 12.45
CA ALA A 33 -6.80 5.04 13.27
C ALA A 33 -7.65 3.76 13.28
N SER A 34 -7.75 3.04 12.16
CA SER A 34 -8.47 1.76 12.10
C SER A 34 -7.76 0.65 12.87
N ALA A 35 -6.42 0.63 12.84
CA ALA A 35 -5.63 -0.30 13.64
C ALA A 35 -5.80 -0.04 15.15
N GLY A 36 -5.72 1.24 15.56
CA GLY A 36 -5.92 1.65 16.95
C GLY A 36 -7.31 1.28 17.51
N GLN A 37 -8.37 1.41 16.71
CA GLN A 37 -9.72 0.98 17.10
C GLN A 37 -9.83 -0.53 17.40
N LYS A 38 -8.96 -1.35 16.78
CA LYS A 38 -8.89 -2.79 17.03
C LYS A 38 -7.82 -3.19 18.05
N ASN A 39 -7.12 -2.22 18.67
CA ASN A 39 -5.94 -2.46 19.51
C ASN A 39 -4.86 -3.31 18.80
N LEU A 40 -4.70 -3.11 17.49
CA LEU A 40 -3.66 -3.75 16.69
C LEU A 40 -2.51 -2.78 16.45
N GLU A 41 -1.29 -3.28 16.49
CA GLU A 41 -0.12 -2.52 16.04
C GLU A 41 -0.06 -2.54 14.51
N LEU A 42 0.12 -1.37 13.89
CA LEU A 42 0.35 -1.25 12.44
C LEU A 42 1.75 -0.68 12.22
N ARG A 43 2.65 -1.51 11.70
CA ARG A 43 4.04 -1.14 11.42
C ARG A 43 4.33 -1.05 9.93
N CYS A 44 5.18 -0.11 9.55
CA CYS A 44 5.61 0.12 8.18
C CYS A 44 7.13 0.11 8.09
N ASP A 45 7.67 -0.91 7.42
CA ASP A 45 9.11 -1.09 7.24
C ASP A 45 9.44 -0.87 5.75
N VAL A 46 10.09 0.24 5.43
CA VAL A 46 10.55 0.54 4.06
C VAL A 46 12.06 0.41 4.02
N GLU A 47 12.56 -0.59 3.28
CA GLU A 47 13.99 -0.84 3.19
C GLU A 47 14.75 0.30 2.48
N PRO A 48 16.01 0.57 2.87
CA PRO A 48 16.82 1.62 2.26
C PRO A 48 17.01 1.48 0.74
N GLY A 49 16.95 0.25 0.21
CA GLY A 49 17.05 -0.03 -1.23
C GLY A 49 15.83 0.37 -2.04
N VAL A 50 14.67 0.67 -1.42
CA VAL A 50 13.47 1.05 -2.18
C VAL A 50 13.67 2.43 -2.83
N PRO A 51 13.57 2.55 -4.17
CA PRO A 51 13.72 3.84 -4.84
C PRO A 51 12.71 4.87 -4.33
N VAL A 52 13.17 6.07 -4.01
CA VAL A 52 12.28 7.17 -3.57
C VAL A 52 11.33 7.54 -4.71
N SER A 53 11.86 7.78 -5.90
CA SER A 53 11.06 8.13 -7.08
C SER A 53 10.81 6.90 -7.96
N LEU A 54 9.55 6.64 -8.29
CA LEU A 54 9.11 5.64 -9.28
C LEU A 54 8.23 6.29 -10.33
N ALA A 55 8.17 5.70 -11.53
CA ALA A 55 7.24 6.10 -12.58
C ALA A 55 6.09 5.09 -12.68
N GLY A 56 4.86 5.52 -12.41
CA GLY A 56 3.67 4.65 -12.39
C GLY A 56 2.44 5.36 -11.84
N ASP A 57 1.50 4.57 -11.32
CA ASP A 57 0.22 5.07 -10.80
C ASP A 57 0.21 5.06 -9.25
N PRO A 58 0.41 6.22 -8.60
CA PRO A 58 0.37 6.31 -7.13
C PRO A 58 -1.03 6.04 -6.55
N THR A 59 -2.10 6.34 -7.29
CA THR A 59 -3.48 6.12 -6.85
C THR A 59 -3.79 4.63 -6.82
N GLY A 60 -3.42 3.91 -7.87
CA GLY A 60 -3.50 2.46 -7.93
C GLY A 60 -2.71 1.79 -6.80
N LEU A 61 -1.46 2.21 -6.57
CA LEU A 61 -0.65 1.70 -5.47
C LEU A 61 -1.32 1.92 -4.10
N ARG A 62 -1.84 3.13 -3.85
CA ARG A 62 -2.57 3.44 -2.62
C ARG A 62 -3.78 2.53 -2.45
N GLN A 63 -4.58 2.32 -3.50
CA GLN A 63 -5.77 1.48 -3.40
C GLN A 63 -5.42 0.02 -3.09
N ILE A 64 -4.35 -0.52 -3.72
CA ILE A 64 -3.83 -1.86 -3.41
C ILE A 64 -3.46 -1.94 -1.93
N LEU A 65 -2.69 -0.98 -1.42
CA LEU A 65 -2.26 -0.95 -0.01
C LEU A 65 -3.46 -0.86 0.95
N ILE A 66 -4.46 -0.02 0.67
CA ILE A 66 -5.68 0.09 1.48
C ILE A 66 -6.41 -1.25 1.52
N ASN A 67 -6.56 -1.93 0.38
CA ASN A 67 -7.27 -3.20 0.32
C ASN A 67 -6.55 -4.30 1.12
N LEU A 68 -5.23 -4.39 0.97
CA LEU A 68 -4.43 -5.37 1.68
C LEU A 68 -4.43 -5.11 3.20
N VAL A 69 -4.21 -3.86 3.61
CA VAL A 69 -4.14 -3.49 5.04
C VAL A 69 -5.50 -3.59 5.69
N SER A 70 -6.58 -3.15 5.04
CA SER A 70 -7.93 -3.29 5.60
C SER A 70 -8.32 -4.76 5.77
N ASN A 71 -7.94 -5.64 4.84
CA ASN A 71 -8.13 -7.08 4.99
C ASN A 71 -7.30 -7.63 6.17
N ALA A 72 -6.02 -7.26 6.26
CA ALA A 72 -5.17 -7.70 7.37
C ALA A 72 -5.74 -7.25 8.73
N LEU A 73 -6.15 -5.97 8.84
CA LEU A 73 -6.79 -5.45 10.04
C LEU A 73 -8.13 -6.14 10.32
N LYS A 74 -8.94 -6.47 9.30
CA LYS A 74 -10.22 -7.16 9.47
C LYS A 74 -10.02 -8.55 10.09
N PHE A 75 -9.07 -9.33 9.58
CA PHE A 75 -8.90 -10.74 9.95
C PHE A 75 -7.87 -10.99 11.06
N THR A 76 -7.17 -9.95 11.53
CA THR A 76 -6.31 -10.03 12.72
C THR A 76 -7.12 -9.64 13.95
N GLU A 77 -7.18 -10.52 14.94
CA GLU A 77 -7.87 -10.24 16.21
C GLU A 77 -6.93 -9.64 17.26
N ARG A 78 -5.66 -10.06 17.28
CA ARG A 78 -4.63 -9.63 18.24
C ARG A 78 -3.26 -9.65 17.58
N GLY A 79 -2.35 -8.79 18.04
CA GLY A 79 -0.97 -8.72 17.56
C GLY A 79 -0.71 -7.53 16.64
N GLU A 80 0.09 -7.75 15.59
CA GLU A 80 0.55 -6.71 14.67
C GLU A 80 0.26 -7.02 13.20
N VAL A 81 0.13 -5.97 12.40
CA VAL A 81 0.16 -6.00 10.94
C VAL A 81 1.38 -5.21 10.48
N VAL A 82 2.27 -5.87 9.72
CA VAL A 82 3.51 -5.27 9.23
C VAL A 82 3.47 -5.16 7.70
N VAL A 83 3.62 -3.94 7.18
CA VAL A 83 3.80 -3.69 5.75
C VAL A 83 5.28 -3.50 5.46
N ARG A 84 5.86 -4.40 4.66
CA ARG A 84 7.27 -4.33 4.24
C ARG A 84 7.39 -3.94 2.76
N SER A 85 8.26 -2.99 2.46
CA SER A 85 8.65 -2.63 1.10
C SER A 85 10.14 -2.87 0.92
N ALA A 86 10.50 -3.70 -0.06
CA ALA A 86 11.86 -4.11 -0.36
C ALA A 86 12.11 -4.01 -1.86
N GLN A 87 13.31 -3.61 -2.26
CA GLN A 87 13.74 -3.75 -3.65
C GLN A 87 14.29 -5.16 -3.83
N ARG A 88 13.64 -6.00 -4.64
CA ARG A 88 14.29 -7.24 -5.10
C ARG A 88 15.44 -6.84 -6.01
N GLY A 89 16.66 -7.22 -5.62
CA GLY A 89 17.85 -7.04 -6.44
C GLY A 89 17.61 -7.57 -7.86
N GLY A 90 17.85 -6.73 -8.85
CA GLY A 90 17.76 -7.12 -10.26
C GLY A 90 18.82 -8.18 -10.58
N ARG A 91 18.41 -9.21 -11.31
CA ARG A 91 19.31 -9.93 -12.20
C ARG A 91 19.62 -9.07 -13.40
#